data_AF-A0A936LWD4-F1
#
_entry.id   AF-A0A936LWD4-F1
#
_cell.length_a   1.000
_cell.length_b   1.000
_cell.length_c   1.000
_cell.angle_alpha   90.00
_cell.angle_beta   90.00
_cell.angle_gamma   90.00
#
_symmetry.space_group_name_H-M   'P 1'
#
loop_
_entity.id
_entity.type
_entity.pdbx_description
1 polymer ?
#
loop_
_entity_poly.entity_id
_entity_poly.type
_entity_poly.pdbx_seq_one_letter_code
_entity_poly.pdbx_strand_id
1 'polypeptide(L)'
;MKRTRHKPEQIIAKLREADALPGGVATIGHVCQKLGIAEQTFHRGRNQYGGMKAQDAKRLKELERENARLKRVVAAHALDNAMLKELNSGKC
;
A
#
# COMPACT_ATOMS: atom_id res chain seq x y z
N MET A 1 -24.08 15.28 -21.31
CA MET A 1 -23.31 14.10 -20.83
C MET A 1 -23.38 14.02 -19.32
N LYS A 2 -23.76 12.86 -18.75
CA LYS A 2 -23.82 12.64 -17.30
C LYS A 2 -22.39 12.62 -16.75
N ARG A 3 -22.04 13.54 -15.84
CA ARG A 3 -20.69 13.60 -15.22
C ARG A 3 -20.53 12.46 -14.21
N THR A 4 -19.99 11.34 -14.64
CA THR A 4 -19.67 10.20 -13.77
C THR A 4 -18.35 10.47 -13.04
N ARG A 5 -18.44 10.86 -11.76
CA ARG A 5 -17.26 10.92 -10.88
C ARG A 5 -16.80 9.49 -10.55
N HIS A 6 -15.56 9.18 -10.89
CA HIS A 6 -14.94 7.92 -10.52
C HIS A 6 -14.45 8.03 -9.08
N LYS A 7 -14.70 7.00 -8.26
CA LYS A 7 -14.12 6.91 -6.92
C LYS A 7 -12.60 6.69 -7.03
N PRO A 8 -11.79 7.14 -6.05
CA PRO A 8 -10.35 6.90 -6.04
C PRO A 8 -9.98 5.42 -6.23
N GLU A 9 -10.70 4.51 -5.59
CA GLU A 9 -10.51 3.05 -5.71
C GLU A 9 -10.67 2.56 -7.15
N GLN A 10 -11.68 3.08 -7.88
CA GLN A 10 -11.94 2.72 -9.27
C GLN A 10 -10.83 3.22 -10.19
N ILE A 11 -10.32 4.42 -9.96
CA ILE A 11 -9.18 4.99 -10.71
C ILE A 11 -7.93 4.14 -10.44
N ILE A 12 -7.69 3.77 -9.19
CA ILE A 12 -6.57 2.93 -8.76
C ILE A 12 -6.63 1.56 -9.44
N ALA A 13 -7.80 0.92 -9.49
CA ALA A 13 -7.97 -0.39 -10.16
C ALA A 13 -7.65 -0.29 -11.65
N LYS A 14 -8.22 0.70 -12.35
CA LYS A 14 -7.98 0.94 -13.78
C LYS A 14 -6.52 1.22 -14.10
N LEU A 15 -5.80 1.95 -13.24
CA LEU A 15 -4.36 2.18 -13.41
C LEU A 15 -3.53 0.89 -13.25
N ARG A 16 -3.94 -0.05 -12.38
CA ARG A 16 -3.25 -1.36 -12.26
C ARG A 16 -3.48 -2.24 -13.49
N GLU A 17 -4.71 -2.24 -13.99
CA GLU A 17 -5.06 -2.93 -15.23
C GLU A 17 -4.29 -2.36 -16.43
N ALA A 18 -4.09 -1.04 -16.46
CA ALA A 18 -3.22 -0.38 -17.42
C ALA A 18 -1.75 -0.85 -17.35
N ASP A 19 -1.18 -0.95 -16.14
CA ASP A 19 0.21 -1.35 -15.93
C ASP A 19 0.44 -2.88 -16.15
N ALA A 20 -0.61 -3.70 -16.05
CA ALA A 20 -0.56 -5.15 -16.27
C ALA A 20 -0.74 -5.57 -17.75
N LEU A 21 -1.16 -4.64 -18.62
CA LEU A 21 -1.25 -4.90 -20.06
C LEU A 21 0.16 -5.13 -20.63
N PRO A 22 0.41 -6.22 -21.38
CA PRO A 22 1.73 -6.53 -21.94
C PRO A 22 2.28 -5.35 -22.74
N GLY A 23 3.49 -4.93 -22.37
CA GLY A 23 4.19 -3.79 -22.97
C GLY A 23 4.58 -4.06 -24.41
N GLY A 24 3.71 -3.69 -25.33
CA GLY A 24 3.96 -3.74 -26.77
C GLY A 24 2.87 -3.00 -27.53
N VAL A 25 3.08 -1.70 -27.77
CA VAL A 25 2.34 -0.89 -28.77
C VAL A 25 0.90 -0.49 -28.44
N ALA A 26 0.39 -0.69 -27.22
CA ALA A 26 -0.88 -0.06 -26.83
C ALA A 26 -0.67 1.43 -26.51
N THR A 27 -1.16 2.33 -27.37
CA THR A 27 -1.20 3.76 -27.09
C THR A 27 -2.05 4.05 -25.84
N ILE A 28 -1.79 5.16 -25.15
CA ILE A 28 -2.59 5.58 -23.98
C ILE A 28 -4.07 5.64 -24.35
N GLY A 29 -4.41 6.06 -25.57
CA GLY A 29 -5.78 6.04 -26.08
C GLY A 29 -6.40 4.65 -26.17
N HIS A 30 -5.64 3.64 -26.62
CA HIS A 30 -6.11 2.25 -26.65
C HIS A 30 -6.38 1.72 -25.23
N VAL A 31 -5.49 2.03 -24.29
CA VAL A 31 -5.65 1.67 -22.87
C VAL A 31 -6.89 2.36 -22.28
N CYS A 32 -7.07 3.65 -22.55
CA CYS A 32 -8.21 4.43 -22.09
C CYS A 32 -9.54 3.92 -22.67
N GLN A 33 -9.55 3.52 -23.95
CA GLN A 33 -10.70 2.92 -24.60
C GLN A 33 -11.08 1.57 -23.96
N LYS A 34 -10.10 0.69 -23.72
CA LYS A 34 -10.32 -0.59 -23.03
C LYS A 34 -10.85 -0.40 -21.60
N LEU A 35 -10.32 0.58 -20.88
CA LEU A 35 -10.71 0.88 -19.50
C LEU A 35 -11.99 1.74 -19.38
N GLY A 36 -12.56 2.16 -20.52
CA GLY A 36 -13.73 3.03 -20.57
C GLY A 36 -13.53 4.35 -19.81
N ILE A 37 -12.36 4.96 -19.93
CA ILE A 37 -12.03 6.26 -19.32
C ILE A 37 -11.51 7.25 -20.35
N ALA A 38 -11.66 8.54 -20.06
CA ALA A 38 -10.99 9.57 -20.84
C ALA A 38 -9.50 9.61 -20.51
N GLU A 39 -8.66 9.93 -21.49
CA GLU A 39 -7.20 10.10 -21.30
C GLU A 39 -6.88 11.14 -20.22
N GLN A 40 -7.65 12.23 -20.16
CA GLN A 40 -7.50 13.23 -19.11
C GLN A 40 -7.68 12.65 -17.69
N THR A 41 -8.63 11.72 -17.52
CA THR A 41 -8.85 11.02 -16.26
C THR A 41 -7.69 10.07 -15.95
N PHE A 42 -7.16 9.40 -16.96
CA PHE A 42 -5.99 8.54 -16.84
C PHE A 42 -4.74 9.32 -16.41
N HIS A 43 -4.42 10.44 -17.06
CA HIS A 43 -3.28 11.28 -16.69
C HIS A 43 -3.41 11.88 -15.29
N ARG A 44 -4.59 12.40 -14.92
CA ARG A 44 -4.84 12.90 -13.55
C ARG A 44 -4.68 11.79 -12.52
N GLY A 45 -5.24 10.60 -12.80
CA GLY A 45 -5.11 9.44 -11.94
C GLY A 45 -3.66 8.97 -11.78
N ARG A 46 -2.89 8.95 -12.88
CA ARG A 46 -1.48 8.55 -12.86
C ARG A 46 -0.61 9.54 -12.08
N ASN A 47 -0.89 10.84 -12.21
CA ASN A 47 -0.20 11.86 -11.42
C ASN A 47 -0.54 11.76 -9.93
N GLN A 48 -1.81 11.51 -9.59
CA GLN A 48 -2.27 11.52 -8.21
C GLN A 48 -2.04 10.18 -7.47
N TYR A 49 -2.09 9.05 -8.16
CA TYR A 49 -2.08 7.71 -7.56
C TYR A 49 -1.03 6.76 -8.15
N GLY A 50 -0.32 7.16 -9.22
CA GLY A 50 0.67 6.31 -9.89
C GLY A 50 1.95 6.12 -9.07
N GLY A 51 2.49 7.20 -8.49
CA GLY A 51 3.69 7.12 -7.62
C GLY A 51 3.38 6.71 -6.18
N MET A 52 2.18 7.06 -5.69
CA MET A 52 1.72 6.80 -4.33
C MET A 52 1.74 5.31 -4.00
N LYS A 53 1.31 4.41 -4.89
CA LYS A 53 1.30 2.96 -4.64
C LYS A 53 2.67 2.35 -4.40
N ALA A 54 3.70 2.79 -5.15
CA ALA A 54 5.04 2.23 -5.01
C ALA A 54 5.70 2.69 -3.70
N GLN A 55 5.53 3.97 -3.36
CA GLN A 55 6.02 4.53 -2.10
C GLN A 55 5.23 4.01 -0.90
N ASP A 56 3.91 3.90 -0.99
CA ASP A 56 3.05 3.35 0.07
C ASP A 56 3.30 1.87 0.29
N ALA A 57 3.48 1.07 -0.76
CA ALA A 57 3.82 -0.34 -0.62
C ALA A 57 5.20 -0.53 0.04
N LYS A 58 6.17 0.32 -0.32
CA LYS A 58 7.48 0.33 0.33
C LYS A 58 7.36 0.72 1.81
N ARG A 59 6.61 1.79 2.10
CA ARG A 59 6.38 2.28 3.47
C ARG A 59 5.63 1.26 4.32
N LEU A 60 4.63 0.59 3.76
CA LEU A 60 3.88 -0.47 4.43
C LEU A 60 4.81 -1.62 4.82
N LYS A 61 5.65 -2.10 3.89
CA LYS A 61 6.62 -3.17 4.14
C LYS A 61 7.65 -2.79 5.21
N GLU A 62 8.10 -1.53 5.21
CA GLU A 62 8.98 -1.00 6.25
C GLU A 62 8.29 -0.97 7.62
N LEU A 63 7.04 -0.51 7.67
CA LEU A 63 6.25 -0.48 8.90
C LEU A 63 5.95 -1.88 9.44
N GLU A 64 5.64 -2.85 8.57
CA GLU A 64 5.42 -4.25 8.95
C GLU A 64 6.69 -4.87 9.57
N ARG A 65 7.86 -4.62 8.96
CA ARG A 65 9.15 -5.09 9.48
C ARG A 65 9.45 -4.47 10.84
N GLU A 66 9.24 -3.17 10.98
CA GLU A 66 9.50 -2.47 12.21
C GLU A 66 8.53 -2.92 13.32
N ASN A 67 7.25 -3.11 13.00
CA ASN A 67 6.26 -3.64 13.93
C ASN A 67 6.65 -5.04 14.42
N ALA A 68 7.10 -5.92 13.53
CA ALA A 68 7.58 -7.25 13.90
C ALA A 68 8.83 -7.18 14.80
N ARG A 69 9.76 -6.27 14.51
CA ARG A 69 10.95 -6.04 15.36
C ARG A 69 10.56 -5.55 16.75
N LEU A 70 9.70 -4.52 16.82
CA LEU A 70 9.23 -3.93 18.06
C LEU A 70 8.48 -4.95 18.92
N LYS A 71 7.61 -5.79 18.32
CA LYS A 71 6.91 -6.86 19.04
C LYS A 71 7.87 -7.84 19.72
N ARG A 72 8.95 -8.24 19.05
CA ARG A 72 9.97 -9.13 19.65
C ARG A 72 10.68 -8.46 20.82
N VAL A 73 11.10 -7.21 20.65
CA VAL A 73 11.78 -6.44 21.70
C VAL A 73 10.87 -6.27 22.92
N VAL A 74 9.62 -5.89 22.71
CA VAL A 74 8.63 -5.74 23.79
C VAL A 74 8.38 -7.07 24.49
N ALA A 75 8.26 -8.17 23.76
CA ALA A 75 8.08 -9.50 24.36
C ALA A 75 9.28 -9.92 25.22
N ALA A 76 10.51 -9.72 24.73
CA ALA A 76 11.73 -10.01 25.49
C ALA A 76 11.79 -9.17 26.78
N HIS A 77 11.57 -7.85 26.68
CA HIS A 77 11.54 -6.98 27.86
C HIS A 77 10.40 -7.30 28.83
N ALA A 78 9.25 -7.76 28.34
CA ALA A 78 8.17 -8.19 29.20
C ALA A 78 8.55 -9.45 30.02
N LEU A 79 9.25 -10.40 29.39
CA LEU A 79 9.77 -11.59 30.06
C LEU A 79 10.83 -11.24 31.11
N ASP A 80 11.81 -10.41 30.74
CA ASP A 80 12.86 -9.96 31.66
C ASP A 80 12.27 -9.24 32.89
N ASN A 81 11.30 -8.35 32.66
CA ASN A 81 10.61 -7.65 33.73
C ASN A 81 9.79 -8.59 34.62
N ALA A 82 9.16 -9.62 34.05
CA ALA A 82 8.44 -10.62 34.82
C ALA A 82 9.40 -11.40 35.73
N MET A 83 10.53 -11.86 35.18
CA MET A 83 11.56 -12.58 35.93
C MET A 83 12.13 -11.73 37.07
N LEU A 84 12.47 -10.46 36.80
CA LEU A 84 12.99 -9.54 37.82
C LEU A 84 11.98 -9.28 38.94
N LYS A 85 10.69 -9.16 38.61
CA LYS A 85 9.63 -9.01 39.61
C LYS A 85 9.47 -10.26 40.47
N GLU A 86 9.57 -11.44 39.86
CA GLU A 86 9.48 -12.71 40.57
C GLU A 86 10.63 -12.88 41.57
N LEU A 87 11.87 -12.66 41.12
CA LEU A 87 13.07 -12.66 41.98
C LEU A 87 12.95 -11.64 43.13
N ASN A 88 12.51 -10.41 42.85
CA ASN A 88 12.33 -9.39 43.89
C ASN A 88 11.16 -9.69 44.83
N SER A 89 10.18 -10.51 44.43
CA SER A 89 9.06 -10.88 45.28
C SER A 89 9.39 -11.94 46.32
N GLY A 90 10.62 -12.50 46.30
CA GLY A 90 11.09 -13.48 47.27
C GLY A 90 10.38 -14.84 47.19
N LYS A 91 9.63 -15.09 46.11
CA LYS A 91 8.95 -16.36 45.85
C LYS A 91 9.87 -17.27 45.04
N CYS A 92 10.87 -17.83 45.70
CA CYS A 92 11.62 -19.00 45.21
C CYS A 92 11.31 -20.19 46.11
#